data_AF-K1T9Y4-F1
#
_entry.id   AF-K1T9Y4-F1
#
_cell.length_a   1.000
_cell.length_b   1.000
_cell.length_c   1.000
_cell.angle_alpha   90.00
_cell.angle_beta   90.00
_cell.angle_gamma   90.00
#
_symmetry.space_group_name_H-M   'P 1'
#
loop_
_entity.id
_entity.type
_entity.pdbx_description
1 polymer ?
#
loop_
_entity_poly.entity_id
_entity_poly.type
_entity_poly.pdbx_seq_one_letter_code
_entity_poly.pdbx_strand_id
1 'polypeptide(L)'
;EYDGLYDGIVKSILGKTAVVEDIDTASFIAKKYGYRFKIVTLDGQVINAGGSFTGGSVRNDAGIIARKQELALLSEQIEELGVKIKAESEQLKPLQAEVAKMAEEMEGFSETVSQCEPKIARLEAQRDGIKQLLSQLTAQRDSAEEQLDAQERAENDGRKLLSDTKSQLESVLAEIEKNEEALSEQRSGLDKAEDKRKEIADRIQRNNMDVLTVNGDISNIRTRIEGIDASILALSDGGSEQLRKIEELKNGIEQKNEIIILKTDQTEEIAKTAGDNEKAIADNVSLTNAAEKRISEINKSIRELTEAKEKFSADLARQEERKGSAEGQTEKIISGLWDKYEMT
;
A
#
# COMPACT_ATOMS: atom_id res chain seq x y z
N GLU A 1 -150.17 76.19 1.41
CA GLU A 1 -150.79 76.05 0.07
C GLU A 1 -151.61 74.76 0.03
N TYR A 2 -152.72 74.77 -0.70
CA TYR A 2 -153.61 73.61 -0.86
C TYR A 2 -154.09 73.53 -2.32
N ASP A 3 -154.47 72.34 -2.76
CA ASP A 3 -154.99 72.10 -4.10
C ASP A 3 -156.35 72.79 -4.31
N GLY A 4 -156.49 73.52 -5.42
CA GLY A 4 -157.67 74.33 -5.77
C GLY A 4 -158.97 73.54 -5.85
N LEU A 5 -158.93 72.22 -6.04
CA LEU A 5 -160.11 71.35 -5.98
C LEU A 5 -160.85 71.44 -4.62
N TYR A 6 -160.10 71.67 -3.54
CA TYR A 6 -160.64 71.70 -2.17
C TYR A 6 -160.94 73.11 -1.66
N ASP A 7 -160.87 74.12 -2.54
CA ASP A 7 -161.01 75.53 -2.14
C ASP A 7 -162.32 75.84 -1.42
N GLY A 8 -163.44 75.25 -1.87
CA GLY A 8 -164.72 75.39 -1.18
C GLY A 8 -164.73 74.81 0.25
N ILE A 9 -164.00 73.71 0.47
CA ILE A 9 -163.90 73.05 1.77
C ILE A 9 -162.97 73.83 2.69
N VAL A 10 -161.80 74.25 2.19
CA VAL A 10 -160.84 75.02 2.97
C VAL A 10 -161.41 76.39 3.36
N LYS A 11 -162.10 77.08 2.43
CA LYS A 11 -162.79 78.34 2.74
C LYS A 11 -163.97 78.15 3.70
N SER A 12 -164.67 77.02 3.66
CA SER A 12 -165.73 76.71 4.62
C SER A 12 -165.18 76.53 6.05
N ILE A 13 -164.05 75.84 6.19
CA ILE A 13 -163.45 75.51 7.49
C ILE A 13 -162.63 76.67 8.06
N LEU A 14 -161.81 77.32 7.24
CA LEU A 14 -160.87 78.36 7.67
C LEU A 14 -161.27 79.78 7.26
N GLY A 15 -162.18 79.96 6.29
CA GLY A 15 -162.53 81.29 5.77
C GLY A 15 -163.30 82.19 6.74
N LYS A 16 -163.78 81.65 7.87
CA LYS A 16 -164.38 82.42 8.98
C LYS A 16 -163.51 82.43 10.24
N THR A 17 -162.22 82.15 10.08
CA THR A 17 -161.24 82.10 11.16
C THR A 17 -160.09 83.06 10.87
N ALA A 18 -159.84 84.03 11.76
CA ALA A 18 -158.67 84.89 11.69
C ALA A 18 -157.56 84.32 12.59
N VAL A 19 -156.32 84.36 12.12
CA VAL A 19 -155.15 83.97 12.92
C VAL A 19 -154.40 85.23 13.35
N VAL A 20 -154.07 85.31 14.63
CA VAL A 20 -153.38 86.45 15.24
C VAL A 20 -152.22 85.96 16.08
N GLU A 21 -151.30 86.85 16.44
CA GLU A 21 -150.12 86.51 17.22
C GLU A 21 -150.48 86.14 18.66
N ASP A 22 -151.23 86.99 19.35
CA ASP A 22 -151.54 86.86 20.79
C ASP A 22 -153.03 87.07 21.14
N ILE A 23 -153.39 86.78 22.39
CA ILE A 23 -154.78 86.81 22.88
C ILE A 23 -155.32 88.22 23.10
N ASP A 24 -154.45 89.19 23.40
CA ASP A 24 -154.84 90.58 23.61
C ASP A 24 -155.28 91.20 22.27
N THR A 25 -154.50 90.94 21.22
CA THR A 25 -154.81 91.26 19.83
C THR A 25 -156.09 90.55 19.38
N ALA A 26 -156.23 89.26 19.73
CA ALA A 26 -157.44 88.50 19.46
C ALA A 26 -158.68 89.16 20.09
N SER A 27 -158.59 89.57 21.36
CA SER A 27 -159.67 90.18 22.13
C SER A 27 -160.04 91.58 21.61
N PHE A 28 -159.05 92.37 21.22
CA PHE A 28 -159.25 93.69 20.59
C PHE A 28 -160.04 93.57 19.28
N ILE A 29 -159.61 92.67 18.38
CA ILE A 29 -160.27 92.45 17.09
C ILE A 29 -161.67 91.87 17.31
N ALA A 30 -161.83 90.91 18.23
CA ALA A 30 -163.12 90.32 18.54
C ALA A 30 -164.15 91.38 18.99
N LYS A 31 -163.77 92.30 19.89
CA LYS A 31 -164.62 93.41 20.33
C LYS A 31 -164.95 94.38 19.19
N LYS A 32 -163.93 94.79 18.43
CA LYS A 32 -164.07 95.76 17.32
C LYS A 32 -165.09 95.32 16.27
N TYR A 33 -165.15 94.02 15.98
CA TYR A 33 -166.06 93.45 14.98
C TYR A 33 -167.28 92.74 15.59
N GLY A 34 -167.55 92.96 16.88
CA GLY A 34 -168.74 92.45 17.56
C GLY A 34 -168.84 90.92 17.61
N TYR A 35 -167.70 90.22 17.74
CA TYR A 35 -167.60 88.77 17.91
C TYR A 35 -168.25 87.94 16.77
N ARG A 36 -168.15 88.40 15.52
CA ARG A 36 -168.81 87.77 14.36
C ARG A 36 -168.09 86.57 13.75
N PHE A 37 -166.80 86.38 14.05
CA PHE A 37 -165.97 85.32 13.46
C PHE A 37 -165.00 84.75 14.50
N LYS A 38 -164.47 83.55 14.23
CA LYS A 38 -163.53 82.86 15.13
C LYS A 38 -162.15 83.50 15.00
N ILE A 39 -161.42 83.63 16.10
CA ILE A 39 -160.04 84.11 16.12
C ILE A 39 -159.18 83.11 16.88
N VAL A 40 -158.03 82.73 16.30
CA VAL A 40 -157.09 81.74 16.87
C VAL A 40 -155.71 82.39 17.01
N THR A 41 -155.05 82.24 18.16
CA THR A 41 -153.67 82.73 18.37
C THR A 41 -152.65 81.71 17.86
N LEU A 42 -151.41 82.13 17.60
CA LEU A 42 -150.32 81.21 17.20
C LEU A 42 -150.05 80.14 18.28
N ASP A 43 -150.24 80.49 19.56
CA ASP A 43 -150.14 79.58 20.70
C ASP A 43 -151.36 78.65 20.88
N GLY A 44 -152.34 78.72 19.97
CA GLY A 44 -153.47 77.80 19.92
C GLY A 44 -154.67 78.16 20.81
N GLN A 45 -154.71 79.38 21.37
CA GLN A 45 -155.89 79.87 22.09
C GLN A 45 -156.96 80.35 21.12
N VAL A 46 -158.25 80.14 21.43
CA VAL A 46 -159.34 80.40 20.48
C VAL A 46 -160.44 81.26 21.11
N ILE A 47 -160.85 82.31 20.40
CA ILE A 47 -162.06 83.10 20.66
C ILE A 47 -163.11 82.73 19.61
N ASN A 48 -164.25 82.17 20.04
CA ASN A 48 -165.32 81.82 19.10
C ASN A 48 -166.22 83.01 18.76
N ALA A 49 -166.92 82.91 17.62
CA ALA A 49 -168.02 83.81 17.30
C ALA A 49 -169.10 83.71 18.41
N GLY A 50 -169.54 84.84 18.96
CA GLY A 50 -170.41 84.90 20.14
C GLY A 50 -169.69 85.14 21.48
N GLY A 51 -168.36 85.28 21.49
CA GLY A 51 -167.61 85.84 22.63
C GLY A 51 -167.11 84.85 23.68
N SER A 52 -167.24 83.54 23.46
CA SER A 52 -166.64 82.54 24.35
C SER A 52 -165.13 82.45 24.13
N PHE A 53 -164.36 82.50 25.21
CA PHE A 53 -162.92 82.24 25.21
C PHE A 53 -162.68 80.79 25.57
N THR A 54 -161.98 80.07 24.69
CA THR A 54 -161.44 78.73 24.97
C THR A 54 -159.93 78.88 25.12
N GLY A 55 -159.48 78.92 26.39
CA GLY A 55 -158.09 79.03 26.78
C GLY A 55 -157.83 78.12 27.98
N GLY A 56 -157.15 77.00 27.73
CA GLY A 56 -156.71 76.04 28.73
C GLY A 56 -155.46 75.33 28.22
N SER A 57 -154.71 74.70 29.12
CA SER A 57 -153.43 74.02 28.82
C SER A 57 -153.55 73.11 27.60
N VAL A 58 -152.93 73.52 26.49
CA VAL A 58 -152.84 72.73 25.25
C VAL A 58 -152.03 71.48 25.59
N ARG A 59 -152.68 70.31 25.62
CA ARG A 59 -151.98 69.02 25.74
C ARG A 59 -151.14 68.84 24.48
N ASN A 60 -149.84 68.67 24.66
CA ASN A 60 -148.84 68.36 23.63
C ASN A 60 -149.04 66.94 23.06
N ASP A 61 -150.16 66.68 22.39
CA ASP A 61 -150.20 65.63 21.39
C ASP A 61 -149.65 66.24 20.10
N ALA A 62 -148.34 66.06 19.89
CA ALA A 62 -147.64 66.50 18.70
C ALA A 62 -148.45 66.08 17.46
N GLY A 63 -148.99 67.08 16.75
CA GLY A 63 -149.91 66.86 15.66
C GLY A 63 -149.28 65.99 14.57
N ILE A 64 -150.13 65.29 13.83
CA ILE A 64 -149.79 64.43 12.67
C ILE A 64 -148.79 65.11 11.70
N ILE A 65 -148.77 66.45 11.67
CA ILE A 65 -147.86 67.29 10.87
C ILE A 65 -146.40 67.21 11.36
N ALA A 66 -146.13 67.26 12.67
CA ALA A 66 -144.77 67.19 13.22
C ALA A 66 -144.15 65.80 12.99
N ARG A 67 -144.95 64.74 13.14
CA ARG A 67 -144.52 63.36 12.87
C ARG A 67 -144.26 63.10 11.38
N LYS A 68 -145.00 63.78 10.49
CA LYS A 68 -144.75 63.75 9.04
C LYS A 68 -143.44 64.44 8.67
N GLN A 69 -143.07 65.52 9.37
CA GLN A 69 -141.77 66.18 9.18
C GLN A 69 -140.61 65.35 9.72
N GLU A 70 -140.76 64.72 10.90
CA GLU A 70 -139.75 63.81 11.46
C GLU A 70 -139.50 62.60 10.57
N LEU A 71 -140.56 61.99 10.03
CA LEU A 71 -140.44 60.91 9.04
C LEU A 71 -139.72 61.35 7.76
N ALA A 72 -139.96 62.58 7.30
CA ALA A 72 -139.26 63.12 6.14
C ALA A 72 -137.75 63.29 6.41
N LEU A 73 -137.40 63.85 7.57
CA LEU A 73 -136.00 64.03 8.00
C LEU A 73 -135.26 62.69 8.17
N LEU A 74 -135.90 61.70 8.83
CA LEU A 74 -135.32 60.36 8.97
C LEU A 74 -135.17 59.65 7.63
N SER A 75 -136.12 59.86 6.70
CA SER A 75 -136.03 59.29 5.35
C SER A 75 -134.85 59.89 4.58
N GLU A 76 -134.64 61.20 4.68
CA GLU A 76 -133.48 61.90 4.10
C GLU A 76 -132.17 61.41 4.71
N GLN A 77 -132.10 61.22 6.03
CA GLN A 77 -130.93 60.67 6.70
C GLN A 77 -130.62 59.22 6.30
N ILE A 78 -131.65 58.38 6.12
CA ILE A 78 -131.49 57.01 5.63
C ILE A 78 -130.93 57.02 4.21
N GLU A 79 -131.41 57.94 3.36
CA GLU A 79 -130.92 58.10 2.00
C GLU A 79 -129.46 58.57 1.98
N GLU A 80 -129.10 59.59 2.78
CA GLU A 80 -127.72 60.06 2.93
C GLU A 80 -126.77 58.98 3.45
N LEU A 81 -127.17 58.24 4.49
CA LEU A 81 -126.37 57.13 5.03
C LEU A 81 -126.25 55.99 4.01
N GLY A 82 -127.31 55.71 3.25
CA GLY A 82 -127.28 54.75 2.15
C GLY A 82 -126.29 55.14 1.06
N VAL A 83 -126.18 56.42 0.72
CA VAL A 83 -125.17 56.94 -0.21
C VAL A 83 -123.77 56.83 0.38
N LYS A 84 -123.57 57.18 1.66
CA LYS A 84 -122.26 57.04 2.34
C LYS A 84 -121.78 55.59 2.41
N ILE A 85 -122.66 54.65 2.78
CA ILE A 85 -122.35 53.22 2.83
C ILE A 85 -121.96 52.70 1.43
N LYS A 86 -122.67 53.14 0.38
CA LYS A 86 -122.31 52.78 -1.00
C LYS A 86 -120.93 53.34 -1.38
N ALA A 87 -120.66 54.61 -1.07
CA ALA A 87 -119.37 55.24 -1.37
C ALA A 87 -118.21 54.55 -0.63
N GLU A 88 -118.35 54.26 0.66
CA GLU A 88 -117.35 53.51 1.44
C GLU A 88 -117.19 52.07 0.94
N SER A 89 -118.29 51.41 0.57
CA SER A 89 -118.22 50.06 -0.02
C SER A 89 -117.52 50.06 -1.38
N GLU A 90 -117.70 51.11 -2.19
CA GLU A 90 -116.98 51.28 -3.45
C GLU A 90 -115.49 51.57 -3.23
N GLN A 91 -115.13 52.29 -2.16
CA GLN A 91 -113.74 52.50 -1.76
C GLN A 91 -113.10 51.24 -1.14
N LEU A 92 -113.87 50.38 -0.46
CA LEU A 92 -113.36 49.16 0.14
C LEU A 92 -112.89 48.15 -0.92
N LYS A 93 -113.57 48.06 -2.06
CA LYS A 93 -113.26 47.12 -3.15
C LYS A 93 -111.82 47.27 -3.70
N PRO A 94 -111.33 48.46 -4.09
CA PRO A 94 -109.96 48.62 -4.56
C PRO A 94 -108.93 48.34 -3.46
N LEU A 95 -109.20 48.73 -2.21
CA LEU A 95 -108.31 48.39 -1.08
C LEU A 95 -108.22 46.87 -0.86
N GLN A 96 -109.34 46.14 -0.96
CA GLN A 96 -109.32 44.68 -0.87
C GLN A 96 -108.54 44.04 -2.01
N ALA A 97 -108.67 44.57 -3.23
CA ALA A 97 -107.88 44.12 -4.37
C ALA A 97 -106.38 44.40 -4.18
N GLU A 98 -106.02 45.55 -3.61
CA GLU A 98 -104.64 45.92 -3.31
C GLU A 98 -104.04 45.03 -2.22
N VAL A 99 -104.78 44.74 -1.15
CA VAL A 99 -104.36 43.78 -0.11
C VAL A 99 -104.16 42.38 -0.69
N ALA A 100 -105.06 41.92 -1.55
CA ALA A 100 -104.92 40.63 -2.21
C ALA A 100 -103.66 40.58 -3.11
N LYS A 101 -103.41 41.65 -3.88
CA LYS A 101 -102.21 41.78 -4.71
C LYS A 101 -100.93 41.77 -3.88
N MET A 102 -100.90 42.53 -2.78
CA MET A 102 -99.75 42.55 -1.87
C MET A 102 -99.51 41.19 -1.21
N ALA A 103 -100.57 40.46 -0.86
CA ALA A 103 -100.45 39.11 -0.30
C ALA A 103 -99.83 38.13 -1.30
N GLU A 104 -100.25 38.18 -2.57
CA GLU A 104 -99.66 37.37 -3.65
C GLU A 104 -98.19 37.74 -3.92
N GLU A 105 -97.87 39.03 -3.93
CA GLU A 105 -96.48 39.51 -4.05
C GLU A 105 -95.60 39.05 -2.87
N MET A 106 -96.13 39.10 -1.64
CA MET A 106 -95.44 38.61 -0.44
C MET A 106 -95.16 37.10 -0.51
N GLU A 107 -96.12 36.31 -0.98
CA GLU A 107 -95.94 34.87 -1.15
C GLU A 107 -94.90 34.56 -2.23
N GLY A 108 -94.94 35.28 -3.36
CA GLY A 108 -93.90 35.22 -4.39
C GLY A 108 -92.50 35.55 -3.85
N PHE A 109 -92.36 36.62 -3.06
CA PHE A 109 -91.08 36.96 -2.44
C PHE A 109 -90.63 35.89 -1.43
N SER A 110 -91.54 35.38 -0.60
CA SER A 110 -91.25 34.30 0.34
C SER A 110 -90.72 33.06 -0.37
N GLU A 111 -91.32 32.70 -1.51
CA GLU A 111 -90.84 31.58 -2.32
C GLU A 111 -89.45 31.85 -2.90
N THR A 112 -89.19 33.06 -3.42
CA THR A 112 -87.84 33.41 -3.91
C THR A 112 -86.77 33.36 -2.83
N VAL A 113 -87.09 33.79 -1.60
CA VAL A 113 -86.18 33.70 -0.45
C VAL A 113 -85.89 32.24 -0.12
N SER A 114 -86.93 31.42 0.00
CA SER A 114 -86.81 29.98 0.26
C SER A 114 -85.98 29.24 -0.80
N GLN A 115 -86.04 29.67 -2.06
CA GLN A 115 -85.21 29.12 -3.14
C GLN A 115 -83.76 29.62 -3.13
N CYS A 116 -83.50 30.82 -2.58
CA CYS A 116 -82.17 31.42 -2.56
C CYS A 116 -81.33 30.97 -1.36
N GLU A 117 -81.94 30.79 -0.18
CA GLU A 117 -81.27 30.28 1.03
C GLU A 117 -80.43 29.00 0.80
N PRO A 118 -80.94 27.93 0.18
CA PRO A 118 -80.14 26.73 -0.06
C PRO A 118 -79.01 26.96 -1.07
N LYS A 119 -79.19 27.89 -2.03
CA LYS A 119 -78.13 28.25 -2.98
C LYS A 119 -77.00 28.98 -2.27
N ILE A 120 -77.32 29.91 -1.36
CA ILE A 120 -76.33 30.61 -0.54
C ILE A 120 -75.56 29.60 0.31
N ALA A 121 -76.26 28.74 1.06
CA ALA A 121 -75.62 27.72 1.89
C ALA A 121 -74.69 26.80 1.08
N ARG A 122 -75.11 26.39 -0.13
CA ARG A 122 -74.28 25.60 -1.04
C ARG A 122 -73.02 26.34 -1.50
N LEU A 123 -73.16 27.61 -1.88
CA LEU A 123 -72.03 28.43 -2.34
C LEU A 123 -71.05 28.72 -1.19
N GLU A 124 -71.54 28.93 0.03
CA GLU A 124 -70.71 29.09 1.22
C GLU A 124 -69.92 27.82 1.55
N ALA A 125 -70.58 26.65 1.51
CA ALA A 125 -69.89 25.37 1.69
C ALA A 125 -68.82 25.14 0.61
N GLN A 126 -69.10 25.48 -0.65
CA GLN A 126 -68.11 25.40 -1.73
C GLN A 126 -66.93 26.36 -1.50
N ARG A 127 -67.21 27.60 -1.10
CA ARG A 127 -66.17 28.59 -0.78
C ARG A 127 -65.26 28.09 0.34
N ASP A 128 -65.84 27.52 1.38
CA ASP A 128 -65.08 27.04 2.54
C ASP A 128 -64.27 25.79 2.21
N GLY A 129 -64.82 24.88 1.39
CA GLY A 129 -64.07 23.76 0.83
C GLY A 129 -62.89 24.20 -0.03
N ILE A 130 -63.08 25.19 -0.91
CA ILE A 130 -61.99 25.78 -1.71
C ILE A 130 -60.94 26.44 -0.82
N LYS A 131 -61.34 27.19 0.21
CA LYS A 131 -60.40 27.81 1.15
C LYS A 131 -59.55 26.78 1.90
N GLN A 132 -60.16 25.68 2.37
CA GLN A 132 -59.41 24.60 3.01
C GLN A 132 -58.43 23.95 2.03
N LEU A 133 -58.87 23.66 0.80
CA LEU A 133 -58.00 23.08 -0.22
C LEU A 133 -56.82 24.01 -0.54
N LEU A 134 -57.07 25.31 -0.66
CA LEU A 134 -56.04 26.31 -0.94
C LEU A 134 -55.03 26.37 0.21
N SER A 135 -55.50 26.38 1.46
CA SER A 135 -54.62 26.31 2.63
C SER A 135 -53.76 25.04 2.67
N GLN A 136 -54.32 23.88 2.32
CA GLN A 136 -53.56 22.63 2.26
C GLN A 136 -52.51 22.66 1.14
N LEU A 137 -52.87 23.14 -0.05
CA LEU A 137 -51.96 23.26 -1.17
C LEU A 137 -50.83 24.26 -0.89
N THR A 138 -51.12 25.37 -0.20
CA THR A 138 -50.08 26.33 0.23
C THR A 138 -49.11 25.67 1.21
N ALA A 139 -49.60 24.96 2.23
CA ALA A 139 -48.73 24.25 3.17
C ALA A 139 -47.88 23.15 2.48
N GLN A 140 -48.46 22.43 1.52
CA GLN A 140 -47.71 21.44 0.72
C GLN A 140 -46.65 22.09 -0.15
N ARG A 141 -46.96 23.23 -0.79
CA ARG A 141 -46.00 24.02 -1.57
C ARG A 141 -44.84 24.47 -0.69
N ASP A 142 -45.13 25.06 0.47
CA ASP A 142 -44.11 25.57 1.39
C ASP A 142 -43.20 24.44 1.88
N SER A 143 -43.78 23.28 2.22
CA SER A 143 -42.99 22.10 2.60
C SER A 143 -42.14 21.57 1.44
N ALA A 144 -42.63 21.59 0.20
CA ALA A 144 -41.87 21.16 -0.96
C ALA A 144 -40.74 22.13 -1.30
N GLU A 145 -40.97 23.44 -1.12
CA GLU A 145 -39.98 24.50 -1.29
C GLU A 145 -38.85 24.36 -0.27
N GLU A 146 -39.18 24.10 1.00
CA GLU A 146 -38.17 23.83 2.05
C GLU A 146 -37.36 22.54 1.78
N GLN A 147 -38.01 21.49 1.26
CA GLN A 147 -37.31 20.27 0.85
C GLN A 147 -36.37 20.49 -0.33
N LEU A 148 -36.78 21.29 -1.32
CA LEU A 148 -35.93 21.66 -2.46
C LEU A 148 -34.70 22.44 -1.99
N ASP A 149 -34.89 23.46 -1.15
CA ASP A 149 -33.80 24.25 -0.58
C ASP A 149 -32.81 23.38 0.20
N ALA A 150 -33.31 22.43 1.00
CA ALA A 150 -32.47 21.49 1.73
C ALA A 150 -31.67 20.59 0.79
N GLN A 151 -32.30 20.11 -0.29
CA GLN A 151 -31.66 19.25 -1.28
C GLN A 151 -30.60 20.00 -2.11
N GLU A 152 -30.84 21.25 -2.49
CA GLU A 152 -29.85 22.09 -3.17
C GLU A 152 -28.62 22.35 -2.29
N ARG A 153 -28.82 22.61 -0.99
CA ARG A 153 -27.71 22.75 -0.03
C ARG A 153 -26.91 21.46 0.06
N ALA A 154 -27.58 20.32 0.21
CA ALA A 154 -26.92 19.02 0.27
C ALA A 154 -26.15 18.69 -1.01
N GLU A 155 -26.69 19.04 -2.19
CA GLU A 155 -26.00 18.86 -3.47
C GLU A 155 -24.75 19.74 -3.55
N ASN A 156 -24.84 21.00 -3.13
CA ASN A 156 -23.71 21.92 -3.15
C ASN A 156 -22.59 21.49 -2.20
N ASP A 157 -22.93 21.06 -0.98
CA ASP A 157 -21.97 20.51 -0.02
C ASP A 157 -21.35 19.21 -0.54
N GLY A 158 -22.15 18.34 -1.16
CA GLY A 158 -21.67 17.14 -1.84
C GLY A 158 -20.69 17.44 -2.97
N ARG A 159 -20.97 18.45 -3.81
CA ARG A 159 -20.08 18.90 -4.88
C ARG A 159 -18.76 19.44 -4.34
N LYS A 160 -18.78 20.23 -3.26
CA LYS A 160 -17.56 20.71 -2.60
C LYS A 160 -16.71 19.56 -2.08
N LEU A 161 -17.32 18.64 -1.34
CA LEU A 161 -16.62 17.46 -0.82
C LEU A 161 -16.00 16.62 -1.94
N LEU A 162 -16.71 16.47 -3.05
CA LEU A 162 -16.23 15.72 -4.22
C LEU A 162 -15.05 16.43 -4.92
N SER A 163 -15.08 17.76 -4.98
CA SER A 163 -13.96 18.58 -5.45
C SER A 163 -12.73 18.44 -4.55
N ASP A 164 -12.92 18.54 -3.24
CA ASP A 164 -11.83 18.46 -2.25
C ASP A 164 -11.18 17.07 -2.25
N THR A 165 -12.00 16.01 -2.26
CA THR A 165 -11.50 14.63 -2.35
C THR A 165 -10.79 14.36 -3.67
N LYS A 166 -11.24 14.93 -4.79
CA LYS A 166 -10.53 14.83 -6.06
C LYS A 166 -9.16 15.51 -6.00
N SER A 167 -9.07 16.71 -5.42
CA SER A 167 -7.80 17.41 -5.25
C SER A 167 -6.83 16.64 -4.34
N GLN A 168 -7.33 16.07 -3.24
CA GLN A 168 -6.54 15.21 -2.36
C GLN A 168 -6.04 13.96 -3.10
N LEU A 169 -6.89 13.32 -3.91
CA LEU A 169 -6.51 12.16 -4.70
C LEU A 169 -5.40 12.49 -5.71
N GLU A 170 -5.51 13.63 -6.41
CA GLU A 170 -4.48 14.12 -7.33
C GLU A 170 -3.15 14.37 -6.61
N SER A 171 -3.18 14.95 -5.41
CA SER A 171 -1.99 15.14 -4.58
C SER A 171 -1.34 13.82 -4.17
N VAL A 172 -2.14 12.85 -3.72
CA VAL A 172 -1.65 11.53 -3.31
C VAL A 172 -1.06 10.77 -4.50
N LEU A 173 -1.68 10.84 -5.68
CA LEU A 173 -1.14 10.24 -6.90
C LEU A 173 0.22 10.82 -7.28
N ALA A 174 0.38 12.15 -7.18
CA ALA A 174 1.66 12.81 -7.43
C ALA A 174 2.74 12.38 -6.41
N GLU A 175 2.38 12.20 -5.14
CA GLU A 175 3.29 11.66 -4.12
C GLU A 175 3.69 10.21 -4.40
N ILE A 176 2.75 9.37 -4.85
CA ILE A 176 3.02 7.99 -5.24
C ILE A 176 4.01 7.95 -6.40
N GLU A 177 3.78 8.74 -7.46
CA GLU A 177 4.67 8.80 -8.63
C GLU A 177 6.09 9.21 -8.23
N LYS A 178 6.21 10.25 -7.39
CA LYS A 178 7.52 10.68 -6.85
C LYS A 178 8.21 9.59 -6.03
N ASN A 179 7.45 8.84 -5.22
CA ASN A 179 7.99 7.75 -4.42
C ASN A 179 8.42 6.56 -5.29
N GLU A 180 7.69 6.27 -6.37
CA GLU A 180 8.07 5.23 -7.33
C GLU A 180 9.36 5.58 -8.07
N GLU A 181 9.53 6.84 -8.50
CA GLU A 181 10.78 7.32 -9.08
C GLU A 181 11.96 7.18 -8.10
N ALA A 182 11.79 7.62 -6.86
CA ALA A 182 12.82 7.51 -5.83
C ALA A 182 13.18 6.04 -5.52
N LEU A 183 12.17 5.15 -5.49
CA LEU A 183 12.39 3.72 -5.30
C LEU A 183 13.16 3.09 -6.47
N SER A 184 12.85 3.50 -7.69
CA SER A 184 13.54 3.06 -8.91
C SER A 184 15.01 3.47 -8.89
N GLU A 185 15.30 4.73 -8.52
CA GLU A 185 16.67 5.22 -8.38
C GLU A 185 17.43 4.46 -7.28
N GLN A 186 16.80 4.22 -6.13
CA GLN A 186 17.40 3.45 -5.04
C GLN A 186 17.71 2.00 -5.45
N ARG A 187 16.80 1.34 -6.19
CA ARG A 187 17.04 0.00 -6.74
C ARG A 187 18.23 -0.01 -7.70
N SER A 188 18.32 0.95 -8.61
CA SER A 188 19.49 1.07 -9.49
C SER A 188 20.79 1.27 -8.71
N GLY A 189 20.74 2.06 -7.62
CA GLY A 189 21.87 2.21 -6.71
C GLY A 189 22.27 0.91 -6.02
N LEU A 190 21.28 0.11 -5.59
CA LEU A 190 21.50 -1.18 -4.94
C LEU A 190 22.11 -2.21 -5.90
N ASP A 191 21.63 -2.29 -7.14
CA ASP A 191 22.19 -3.18 -8.17
C ASP A 191 23.67 -2.86 -8.43
N LYS A 192 24.01 -1.57 -8.61
CA LYS A 192 25.40 -1.12 -8.77
C LYS A 192 26.27 -1.45 -7.55
N ALA A 193 25.71 -1.36 -6.35
CA ALA A 193 26.43 -1.71 -5.12
C ALA A 193 26.65 -3.23 -5.02
N GLU A 194 25.68 -4.03 -5.43
CA GLU A 194 25.79 -5.48 -5.46
C GLU A 194 26.81 -5.98 -6.50
N ASP A 195 26.85 -5.36 -7.68
CA ASP A 195 27.87 -5.65 -8.70
C ASP A 195 29.28 -5.32 -8.20
N LYS A 196 29.47 -4.15 -7.58
CA LYS A 196 30.74 -3.79 -6.93
C LYS A 196 31.10 -4.77 -5.81
N ARG A 197 30.13 -5.23 -5.03
CA ARG A 197 30.35 -6.22 -3.97
C ARG A 197 30.84 -7.55 -4.55
N LYS A 198 30.24 -8.03 -5.64
CA LYS A 198 30.69 -9.24 -6.34
C LYS A 198 32.10 -9.08 -6.92
N GLU A 199 32.39 -7.95 -7.57
CA GLU A 199 33.72 -7.67 -8.12
C GLU A 199 34.79 -7.68 -7.02
N ILE A 200 34.52 -7.03 -5.88
CA ILE A 200 35.43 -7.01 -4.73
C ILE A 200 35.59 -8.43 -4.15
N ALA A 201 34.51 -9.21 -4.03
CA ALA A 201 34.58 -10.59 -3.56
C ALA A 201 35.46 -11.46 -4.48
N ASP A 202 35.29 -11.35 -5.79
CA ASP A 202 36.11 -12.07 -6.79
C ASP A 202 37.58 -11.66 -6.73
N ARG A 203 37.86 -10.38 -6.47
CA ARG A 203 39.23 -9.88 -6.28
C ARG A 203 39.84 -10.41 -5.00
N ILE A 204 39.08 -10.46 -3.90
CA ILE A 204 39.55 -11.05 -2.64
C ILE A 204 39.85 -12.53 -2.83
N GLN A 205 38.97 -13.28 -3.52
CA GLN A 205 39.19 -14.69 -3.80
C GLN A 205 40.45 -14.92 -4.64
N ARG A 206 40.65 -14.13 -5.71
CA ARG A 206 41.88 -14.17 -6.53
C ARG A 206 43.13 -13.89 -5.70
N ASN A 207 43.12 -12.80 -4.94
CA ASN A 207 44.24 -12.44 -4.07
C ASN A 207 44.53 -13.55 -3.03
N ASN A 208 43.51 -14.18 -2.46
CA ASN A 208 43.71 -15.30 -1.53
C ASN A 208 44.34 -16.51 -2.22
N MET A 209 43.94 -16.84 -3.46
CA MET A 209 44.58 -17.90 -4.23
C MET A 209 46.03 -17.56 -4.56
N ASP A 210 46.32 -16.32 -4.94
CA ASP A 210 47.68 -15.85 -5.20
C ASP A 210 48.56 -15.91 -3.94
N VAL A 211 48.00 -15.55 -2.78
CA VAL A 211 48.71 -15.70 -1.49
C VAL A 211 48.99 -17.17 -1.19
N LEU A 212 48.05 -18.08 -1.45
CA LEU A 212 48.24 -19.52 -1.24
C LEU A 212 49.31 -20.10 -2.17
N THR A 213 49.32 -19.72 -3.46
CA THR A 213 50.34 -20.17 -4.42
C THR A 213 51.72 -19.66 -4.03
N VAL A 214 51.84 -18.37 -3.71
CA VAL A 214 53.11 -17.78 -3.25
C VAL A 214 53.58 -18.43 -1.96
N ASN A 215 52.69 -18.71 -1.01
CA ASN A 215 53.06 -19.43 0.22
C ASN A 215 53.52 -20.87 -0.06
N GLY A 216 52.88 -21.56 -1.01
CA GLY A 216 53.31 -22.87 -1.49
C GLY A 216 54.71 -22.82 -2.12
N ASP A 217 54.96 -21.82 -2.98
CA ASP A 217 56.27 -21.60 -3.60
C ASP A 217 57.34 -21.27 -2.55
N ILE A 218 57.03 -20.44 -1.56
CA ILE A 218 57.92 -20.15 -0.43
C ILE A 218 58.26 -21.44 0.33
N SER A 219 57.27 -22.29 0.60
CA SER A 219 57.51 -23.57 1.27
C SER A 219 58.41 -24.48 0.45
N ASN A 220 58.16 -24.60 -0.86
CA ASN A 220 58.98 -25.40 -1.77
C ASN A 220 60.42 -24.89 -1.84
N ILE A 221 60.60 -23.57 -1.92
CA ILE A 221 61.92 -22.94 -1.90
C ILE A 221 62.62 -23.21 -0.57
N ARG A 222 61.92 -23.11 0.56
CA ARG A 222 62.47 -23.43 1.89
C ARG A 222 62.96 -24.87 1.97
N THR A 223 62.15 -25.85 1.58
CA THR A 223 62.56 -27.27 1.57
C THR A 223 63.74 -27.51 0.64
N ARG A 224 63.82 -26.80 -0.49
CA ARG A 224 64.95 -26.89 -1.41
C ARG A 224 66.22 -26.26 -0.84
N ILE A 225 66.11 -25.15 -0.12
CA ILE A 225 67.23 -24.56 0.64
C ILE A 225 67.71 -25.55 1.70
N GLU A 226 66.80 -26.11 2.50
CA GLU A 226 67.15 -27.12 3.52
C GLU A 226 67.87 -28.34 2.91
N GLY A 227 67.42 -28.81 1.73
CA GLY A 227 68.09 -29.90 1.01
C GLY A 227 69.47 -29.53 0.46
N ILE A 228 69.65 -28.29 -0.01
CA ILE A 228 70.96 -27.78 -0.42
C ILE A 228 71.89 -27.65 0.78
N ASP A 229 71.42 -27.11 1.91
CA ASP A 229 72.20 -26.97 3.14
C ASP A 229 72.64 -28.34 3.66
N ALA A 230 71.75 -29.35 3.65
CA ALA A 230 72.10 -30.73 3.99
C ALA A 230 73.16 -31.31 3.03
N SER A 231 73.08 -30.97 1.74
CA SER A 231 74.07 -31.40 0.74
C SER A 231 75.43 -30.72 0.95
N ILE A 232 75.44 -29.43 1.32
CA ILE A 232 76.67 -28.69 1.66
C ILE A 232 77.32 -29.30 2.91
N LEU A 233 76.53 -29.61 3.94
CA LEU A 233 77.02 -30.30 5.14
C LEU A 233 77.64 -31.65 4.79
N ALA A 234 76.95 -32.48 4.01
CA ALA A 234 77.46 -33.79 3.59
C ALA A 234 78.76 -33.69 2.75
N LEU A 235 78.86 -32.70 1.86
CA LEU A 235 80.08 -32.44 1.08
C LEU A 235 81.22 -31.93 1.96
N SER A 236 80.93 -31.09 2.95
CA SER A 236 81.91 -30.61 3.93
C SER A 236 82.45 -31.76 4.78
N ASP A 237 81.56 -32.62 5.29
CA ASP A 237 81.94 -33.80 6.07
C ASP A 237 82.75 -34.78 5.21
N GLY A 238 82.32 -35.06 3.98
CA GLY A 238 83.08 -35.88 3.04
C GLY A 238 84.45 -35.28 2.69
N GLY A 239 84.54 -33.95 2.57
CA GLY A 239 85.81 -33.24 2.40
C GLY A 239 86.74 -33.39 3.61
N SER A 240 86.19 -33.32 4.82
CA SER A 240 86.95 -33.55 6.06
C SER A 240 87.47 -34.99 6.17
N GLU A 241 86.67 -35.97 5.74
CA GLU A 241 87.06 -37.38 5.73
C GLU A 241 88.16 -37.65 4.68
N GLN A 242 88.05 -37.04 3.49
CA GLN A 242 89.11 -37.10 2.48
C GLN A 242 90.41 -36.44 2.95
N LEU A 243 90.33 -35.29 3.61
CA LEU A 243 91.51 -34.63 4.21
C LEU A 243 92.18 -35.53 5.25
N ARG A 244 91.40 -36.18 6.11
CA ARG A 244 91.91 -37.13 7.10
C ARG A 244 92.60 -38.32 6.44
N LYS A 245 92.06 -38.83 5.34
CA LYS A 245 92.67 -39.92 4.56
C LYS A 245 93.96 -39.51 3.85
N ILE A 246 94.04 -38.26 3.39
CA ILE A 246 95.28 -37.68 2.84
C ILE A 246 96.34 -37.59 3.94
N GLU A 247 95.98 -37.17 5.15
CA GLU A 247 96.90 -37.08 6.29
C GLU A 247 97.44 -38.46 6.70
N GLU A 248 96.56 -39.47 6.76
CA GLU A 248 96.97 -40.87 6.99
C GLU A 248 97.94 -41.39 5.91
N LEU A 249 97.66 -41.09 4.64
CA LEU A 249 98.55 -41.47 3.54
C LEU A 249 99.89 -40.74 3.61
N LYS A 250 99.92 -39.45 3.98
CA LYS A 250 101.15 -38.70 4.20
C LYS A 250 102.00 -39.33 5.31
N ASN A 251 101.41 -39.61 6.46
CA ASN A 251 102.11 -40.29 7.57
C ASN A 251 102.63 -41.67 7.13
N GLY A 252 101.86 -42.41 6.32
CA GLY A 252 102.30 -43.68 5.76
C GLY A 252 103.47 -43.55 4.78
N ILE A 253 103.55 -42.46 4.00
CA ILE A 253 104.70 -42.15 3.13
C ILE A 253 105.92 -41.81 3.98
N GLU A 254 105.76 -41.03 5.04
CA GLU A 254 106.85 -40.61 5.92
C GLU A 254 107.48 -41.82 6.64
N GLN A 255 106.67 -42.72 7.19
CA GLN A 255 107.12 -43.99 7.76
C GLN A 255 107.85 -44.87 6.72
N LYS A 256 107.34 -44.94 5.48
CA LYS A 256 108.01 -45.69 4.42
C LYS A 256 109.36 -45.07 4.03
N ASN A 257 109.47 -43.74 4.04
CA ASN A 257 110.74 -43.06 3.78
C ASN A 257 111.77 -43.30 4.88
N GLU A 258 111.38 -43.32 6.16
CA GLU A 258 112.29 -43.72 7.25
C GLU A 258 112.79 -45.16 7.08
N ILE A 259 111.90 -46.08 6.69
CA ILE A 259 112.28 -47.48 6.39
C ILE A 259 113.25 -47.54 5.21
N ILE A 260 113.05 -46.72 4.17
CA ILE A 260 113.98 -46.64 3.03
C ILE A 260 115.35 -46.15 3.48
N ILE A 261 115.44 -45.11 4.31
CA ILE A 261 116.72 -44.60 4.85
C ILE A 261 117.45 -45.72 5.62
N LEU A 262 116.75 -46.38 6.56
CA LEU A 262 117.30 -47.52 7.31
C LEU A 262 117.79 -48.66 6.42
N LYS A 263 117.05 -48.97 5.35
CA LYS A 263 117.45 -49.99 4.37
C LYS A 263 118.66 -49.56 3.55
N THR A 264 118.78 -48.27 3.25
CA THR A 264 119.90 -47.70 2.49
C THR A 264 121.20 -47.77 3.30
N ASP A 265 121.13 -47.41 4.59
CA ASP A 265 122.25 -47.55 5.54
C ASP A 265 122.70 -49.01 5.68
N GLN A 266 121.75 -49.96 5.75
CA GLN A 266 122.06 -51.40 5.77
C GLN A 266 122.79 -51.85 4.50
N THR A 267 122.40 -51.35 3.32
CA THR A 267 123.13 -51.66 2.08
C THR A 267 124.52 -51.05 2.02
N GLU A 268 124.74 -49.87 2.61
CA GLU A 268 126.06 -49.23 2.68
C GLU A 268 127.02 -50.00 3.60
N GLU A 269 126.51 -50.54 4.72
CA GLU A 269 127.27 -51.38 5.65
C GLU A 269 127.66 -52.73 5.02
N ILE A 270 126.74 -53.33 4.23
CA ILE A 270 127.02 -54.54 3.44
C ILE A 270 128.06 -54.26 2.35
N ALA A 271 128.02 -53.10 1.69
CA ALA A 271 129.02 -52.73 0.68
C ALA A 271 130.44 -52.57 1.29
N LYS A 272 130.53 -52.04 2.53
CA LYS A 272 131.79 -51.89 3.25
C LYS A 272 132.41 -53.24 3.62
N THR A 273 131.59 -54.15 4.14
CA THR A 273 132.02 -55.53 4.49
C THR A 273 132.37 -56.37 3.27
N ALA A 274 131.71 -56.15 2.12
CA ALA A 274 132.10 -56.77 0.85
C ALA A 274 133.47 -56.28 0.36
N GLY A 275 133.77 -54.97 0.48
CA GLY A 275 135.07 -54.40 0.10
C GLY A 275 136.24 -54.90 0.97
N ASP A 276 136.02 -55.12 2.27
CA ASP A 276 137.03 -55.69 3.16
C ASP A 276 137.31 -57.18 2.85
N ASN A 277 136.28 -57.93 2.45
CA ASN A 277 136.43 -59.31 1.98
C ASN A 277 137.15 -59.41 0.61
N GLU A 278 136.93 -58.47 -0.31
CA GLU A 278 137.68 -58.41 -1.57
C GLU A 278 139.18 -58.20 -1.35
N LYS A 279 139.56 -57.35 -0.39
CA LYS A 279 140.98 -57.18 0.01
C LYS A 279 141.57 -58.47 0.60
N ALA A 280 140.83 -59.15 1.47
CA ALA A 280 141.29 -60.40 2.07
C ALA A 280 141.45 -61.54 1.04
N ILE A 281 140.60 -61.57 0.00
CA ILE A 281 140.73 -62.52 -1.12
C ILE A 281 141.93 -62.18 -2.00
N ALA A 282 142.18 -60.89 -2.30
CA ALA A 282 143.34 -60.47 -3.08
C ALA A 282 144.68 -60.84 -2.41
N ASP A 283 144.77 -60.68 -1.08
CA ASP A 283 145.96 -61.08 -0.31
C ASP A 283 146.19 -62.60 -0.34
N ASN A 284 145.12 -63.40 -0.24
CA ASN A 284 145.22 -64.87 -0.35
C ASN A 284 145.67 -65.34 -1.73
N VAL A 285 145.19 -64.71 -2.81
CA VAL A 285 145.58 -65.01 -4.20
C VAL A 285 147.06 -64.68 -4.46
N SER A 286 147.61 -63.66 -3.78
CA SER A 286 149.03 -63.34 -3.88
C SER A 286 149.92 -64.41 -3.21
N LEU A 287 149.47 -64.98 -2.08
CA LEU A 287 150.17 -66.02 -1.33
C LEU A 287 150.17 -67.37 -2.07
N THR A 288 149.06 -67.75 -2.70
CA THR A 288 148.99 -68.98 -3.51
C THR A 288 149.86 -68.91 -4.76
N ASN A 289 149.88 -67.78 -5.48
CA ASN A 289 150.77 -67.60 -6.64
C ASN A 289 152.26 -67.67 -6.27
N ALA A 290 152.64 -67.18 -5.08
CA ALA A 290 154.02 -67.30 -4.58
C ALA A 290 154.38 -68.76 -4.24
N ALA A 291 153.43 -69.54 -3.72
CA ALA A 291 153.62 -70.96 -3.42
C ALA A 291 153.73 -71.82 -4.70
N GLU A 292 152.92 -71.56 -5.73
CA GLU A 292 152.98 -72.25 -7.01
C GLU A 292 154.30 -72.04 -7.76
N LYS A 293 154.88 -70.82 -7.68
CA LYS A 293 156.21 -70.53 -8.23
C LYS A 293 157.30 -71.38 -7.58
N ARG A 294 157.21 -71.56 -6.26
CA ARG A 294 158.15 -72.38 -5.47
C ARG A 294 158.02 -73.88 -5.78
N ILE A 295 156.80 -74.37 -6.03
CA ILE A 295 156.54 -75.75 -6.44
C ILE A 295 157.11 -76.05 -7.83
N SER A 296 157.02 -75.09 -8.77
CA SER A 296 157.60 -75.20 -10.11
C SER A 296 159.14 -75.36 -10.09
N GLU A 297 159.83 -74.59 -9.25
CA GLU A 297 161.30 -74.65 -9.11
C GLU A 297 161.79 -75.98 -8.50
N ILE A 298 161.07 -76.52 -7.52
CA ILE A 298 161.37 -77.82 -6.90
C ILE A 298 161.18 -78.96 -7.92
N ASN A 299 160.11 -78.93 -8.72
CA ASN A 299 159.85 -79.95 -9.73
C ASN A 299 160.89 -79.94 -10.87
N LYS A 300 161.47 -78.78 -11.20
CA LYS A 300 162.58 -78.69 -12.15
C LYS A 300 163.85 -79.36 -11.60
N SER A 301 164.16 -79.15 -10.32
CA SER A 301 165.31 -79.78 -9.66
C SER A 301 165.16 -81.31 -9.54
N ILE A 302 163.94 -81.82 -9.37
CA ILE A 302 163.66 -83.27 -9.33
C ILE A 302 163.91 -83.92 -10.70
N ARG A 303 163.56 -83.25 -11.82
CA ARG A 303 163.83 -83.78 -13.17
C ARG A 303 165.33 -83.91 -13.46
N GLU A 304 166.12 -82.90 -13.11
CA GLU A 304 167.58 -82.90 -13.34
C GLU A 304 168.29 -84.02 -12.55
N LEU A 305 167.84 -84.30 -11.32
CA LEU A 305 168.35 -85.43 -10.52
C LEU A 305 167.94 -86.81 -11.07
N THR A 306 166.78 -86.89 -11.72
CA THR A 306 166.28 -88.16 -12.29
C THR A 306 167.03 -88.53 -13.57
N GLU A 307 167.33 -87.55 -14.43
CA GLU A 307 168.17 -87.77 -15.63
C GLU A 307 169.62 -88.14 -15.26
N ALA A 308 170.16 -87.58 -14.19
CA ALA A 308 171.46 -87.98 -13.67
C ALA A 308 171.48 -89.44 -13.17
N LYS A 309 170.38 -89.88 -12.51
CA LYS A 309 170.22 -91.27 -12.06
C LYS A 309 170.15 -92.24 -13.23
N GLU A 310 169.44 -91.91 -14.31
CA GLU A 310 169.36 -92.80 -15.48
C GLU A 310 170.71 -92.95 -16.18
N LYS A 311 171.52 -91.89 -16.29
CA LYS A 311 172.90 -91.97 -16.80
C LYS A 311 173.77 -92.92 -15.99
N PHE A 312 173.70 -92.87 -14.66
CA PHE A 312 174.47 -93.79 -13.80
C PHE A 312 173.95 -95.23 -13.83
N SER A 313 172.64 -95.42 -14.01
CA SER A 313 172.02 -96.76 -14.06
C SER A 313 172.38 -97.50 -15.35
N ALA A 314 172.46 -96.78 -16.48
CA ALA A 314 172.84 -97.34 -17.77
C ALA A 314 174.33 -97.75 -17.83
N ASP A 315 175.21 -96.98 -17.19
CA ASP A 315 176.64 -97.31 -17.11
C ASP A 315 176.91 -98.54 -16.22
N LEU A 316 176.09 -98.75 -15.17
CA LEU A 316 176.21 -99.90 -14.27
C LEU A 316 175.86 -101.22 -14.99
N ALA A 317 174.75 -101.23 -15.72
CA ALA A 317 174.26 -102.42 -16.43
C ALA A 317 175.24 -102.91 -17.51
N ARG A 318 175.95 -101.99 -18.18
CA ARG A 318 176.83 -102.36 -19.30
C ARG A 318 178.18 -102.93 -18.84
N GLN A 319 178.65 -102.56 -17.65
CA GLN A 319 179.87 -103.15 -17.08
C GLN A 319 179.63 -104.56 -16.53
N GLU A 320 178.41 -104.85 -16.04
CA GLU A 320 178.02 -106.20 -15.64
C GLU A 320 178.00 -107.17 -16.85
N GLU A 321 177.55 -106.71 -18.01
CA GLU A 321 177.55 -107.52 -19.23
C GLU A 321 178.99 -107.83 -19.75
N ARG A 322 179.93 -106.90 -19.56
CA ARG A 322 181.36 -107.13 -19.85
C ARG A 322 182.01 -108.14 -18.90
N LYS A 323 181.50 -108.26 -17.67
CA LYS A 323 182.00 -109.24 -16.69
C LYS A 323 181.50 -110.66 -17.00
N GLY A 324 180.23 -110.81 -17.35
CA GLY A 324 179.64 -112.12 -17.67
C GLY A 324 180.25 -112.80 -18.89
N SER A 325 180.60 -112.04 -19.94
CA SER A 325 181.22 -112.60 -21.16
C SER A 325 182.69 -113.04 -20.93
N ALA A 326 183.40 -112.39 -20.02
CA ALA A 326 184.78 -112.75 -19.66
C ALA A 326 184.84 -114.00 -18.76
N GLU A 327 183.83 -114.25 -17.93
CA GLU A 327 183.75 -115.48 -17.11
C GLU A 327 183.37 -116.71 -17.95
N GLY A 328 182.81 -116.50 -19.15
CA GLY A 328 182.60 -117.52 -20.17
C GLY A 328 183.80 -117.84 -21.08
N GLN A 329 184.99 -117.28 -20.82
CA GLN A 329 186.28 -117.63 -21.45
C GLN A 329 186.60 -119.16 -21.32
N THR A 330 187.74 -119.50 -20.75
CA THR A 330 187.80 -120.33 -19.56
C THR A 330 187.12 -121.69 -19.65
N GLU A 331 185.79 -121.81 -19.64
CA GLU A 331 185.17 -123.14 -19.78
C GLU A 331 185.38 -123.78 -21.16
N LYS A 332 185.34 -123.02 -22.28
CA LYS A 332 185.56 -123.64 -23.61
C LYS A 332 187.02 -124.01 -23.87
N ILE A 333 187.95 -123.31 -23.22
CA ILE A 333 189.38 -123.63 -23.27
C ILE A 333 189.69 -124.86 -22.41
N ILE A 334 188.89 -125.14 -21.37
CA ILE A 334 189.08 -126.28 -20.47
C ILE A 334 188.36 -127.55 -20.96
N SER A 335 187.23 -127.45 -21.68
CA SER A 335 186.44 -128.62 -22.07
C SER A 335 186.84 -129.32 -23.37
N GLY A 336 187.70 -128.76 -24.23
CA GLY A 336 188.03 -129.39 -25.53
C GLY A 336 189.44 -129.99 -25.64
N LEU A 337 190.34 -129.59 -24.74
CA LEU A 337 191.69 -130.17 -24.58
C LEU A 337 191.66 -131.59 -23.97
N TRP A 338 190.46 -132.10 -23.62
CA TRP A 338 190.30 -133.34 -22.86
C TRP A 338 189.61 -134.49 -23.60
N ASP A 339 189.12 -134.29 -24.82
CA ASP A 339 188.18 -135.23 -25.44
C ASP A 339 188.71 -136.03 -26.65
N LYS A 340 190.03 -136.14 -26.87
CA LYS A 340 190.59 -137.24 -27.69
C LYS A 340 192.11 -137.43 -27.58
N TYR A 341 192.49 -137.94 -26.42
CA TYR A 341 193.62 -138.86 -26.23
C TYR A 341 193.15 -140.24 -25.75
N GLU A 342 191.91 -140.65 -26.05
CA GLU A 342 191.45 -142.04 -25.91
C GLU A 342 191.02 -142.63 -27.27
N MET A 343 191.86 -143.59 -27.69
CA MET A 343 191.64 -144.74 -28.58
C MET A 343 191.36 -144.50 -30.08
N THR A 344 192.41 -144.85 -30.87
CA THR A 344 192.51 -145.03 -32.33
C THR A 344 192.47 -143.81 -33.24
#